data_AF-A0A096AU17-F1
#
_entry.id   AF-A0A096AU17-F1
#
_cell.length_a   1.000
_cell.length_b   1.000
_cell.length_c   1.000
_cell.angle_alpha   90.00
_cell.angle_beta   90.00
_cell.angle_gamma   90.00
#
_symmetry.space_group_name_H-M   'P 1'
#
loop_
_entity.id
_entity.type
_entity.pdbx_description
1 polymer ?
#
loop_
_entity_poly.entity_id
_entity_poly.type
_entity_poly.pdbx_seq_one_letter_code
_entity_poly.pdbx_strand_id
1 'polypeptide(L)'
;MKKLIFSCFSIFCSSLFVIGCGNKSAKISNKEADTLSLIGKWTTQNPNDSSAVLGVELKANGTATSINMPTLPYDHWKKLNDSTITIHGISIFDGEKTELVDTFLLNTEKQTLNQQHTDIVYQLAK
;
A
#
# COMPACT_ATOMS: atom_id res chain seq x y z
N MET A 1 -1.80 -55.98 -35.47
CA MET A 1 -2.70 -56.66 -34.51
C MET A 1 -4.09 -56.03 -34.64
N LYS A 2 -5.09 -56.88 -34.92
CA LYS A 2 -6.58 -56.75 -34.80
C LYS A 2 -7.20 -55.33 -34.86
N LYS A 3 -7.87 -54.97 -35.97
CA LYS A 3 -9.31 -55.18 -36.33
C LYS A 3 -10.20 -54.03 -35.83
N LEU A 4 -10.73 -53.21 -36.77
CA LEU A 4 -12.13 -53.16 -37.24
C LEU A 4 -13.09 -52.47 -36.24
N ILE A 5 -13.66 -51.29 -36.54
CA ILE A 5 -14.86 -50.98 -37.36
C ILE A 5 -16.07 -50.63 -36.45
N PHE A 6 -16.69 -49.49 -36.79
CA PHE A 6 -18.09 -49.07 -36.58
C PHE A 6 -18.68 -49.02 -35.15
N SER A 7 -19.28 -47.88 -34.81
CA SER A 7 -20.75 -47.78 -34.72
C SER A 7 -21.16 -46.37 -34.30
N CYS A 8 -22.03 -45.76 -35.11
CA CYS A 8 -22.77 -44.56 -34.78
C CYS A 8 -23.99 -44.99 -33.95
N PHE A 9 -24.18 -44.46 -32.75
CA PHE A 9 -25.46 -44.56 -32.04
C PHE A 9 -25.85 -43.19 -31.52
N SER A 10 -26.97 -42.73 -32.06
CA SER A 10 -27.64 -41.47 -31.78
C SER A 10 -28.72 -41.67 -30.71
N ILE A 11 -28.93 -40.63 -29.89
CA ILE A 11 -30.17 -40.25 -29.19
C ILE A 11 -30.53 -40.97 -27.88
N PHE A 12 -30.63 -40.16 -26.82
CA PHE A 12 -31.64 -40.04 -25.72
C PHE A 12 -30.86 -39.54 -24.49
N CYS A 13 -31.30 -38.63 -23.62
CA CYS A 13 -32.61 -38.11 -23.28
C CYS A 13 -32.40 -36.77 -22.54
N SER A 14 -33.35 -35.87 -22.68
CA SER A 14 -33.49 -34.63 -21.92
C SER A 14 -33.63 -34.90 -20.41
N SER A 15 -32.97 -34.10 -19.55
CA SER A 15 -33.63 -33.41 -18.42
C SER A 15 -32.67 -32.67 -17.49
N LEU A 16 -32.92 -31.36 -17.35
CA LEU A 16 -33.08 -30.58 -16.11
C LEU A 16 -31.87 -30.34 -15.17
N PHE A 17 -31.50 -29.06 -15.13
CA PHE A 17 -31.14 -28.20 -14.00
C PHE A 17 -30.26 -28.73 -12.86
N VAL A 18 -29.11 -28.05 -12.69
CA VAL A 18 -28.78 -27.42 -11.41
C VAL A 18 -28.21 -26.03 -11.65
N ILE A 19 -28.90 -25.04 -11.08
CA ILE A 19 -28.44 -23.68 -10.88
C ILE A 19 -27.26 -23.76 -9.90
N GLY A 20 -26.05 -23.71 -10.43
CA GLY A 20 -24.85 -23.46 -9.65
C GLY A 20 -24.56 -21.97 -9.65
N CYS A 21 -25.14 -21.24 -8.71
CA CYS A 21 -24.75 -19.86 -8.40
C CYS A 21 -23.33 -19.88 -7.80
N GLY A 22 -22.33 -19.99 -8.67
CA GLY A 22 -20.94 -19.84 -8.29
C GLY A 22 -20.60 -18.36 -8.25
N ASN A 23 -20.94 -17.69 -7.15
CA ASN A 23 -20.30 -16.43 -6.80
C ASN A 23 -18.80 -16.69 -6.74
N LYS A 24 -18.09 -16.40 -7.83
CA LYS A 24 -16.68 -16.03 -7.74
C LYS A 24 -16.67 -14.68 -7.02
N SER A 25 -16.75 -14.75 -5.69
CA SER A 25 -16.40 -13.64 -4.82
C SER A 25 -14.96 -13.29 -5.17
N ALA A 26 -14.81 -12.25 -6.00
CA ALA A 26 -13.54 -11.59 -6.20
C ALA A 26 -13.09 -11.18 -4.80
N LYS A 27 -11.96 -11.74 -4.35
CA LYS A 27 -11.30 -11.39 -3.11
C LYS A 27 -10.69 -9.99 -3.25
N ILE A 28 -11.55 -8.99 -3.40
CA ILE A 28 -11.26 -7.56 -3.30
C ILE A 28 -12.02 -7.13 -2.05
N SER A 29 -11.34 -7.09 -0.90
CA SER A 29 -11.98 -6.59 0.33
C SER A 29 -11.01 -6.17 1.43
N ASN A 30 -9.78 -6.67 1.48
CA ASN A 30 -8.89 -6.34 2.62
C ASN A 30 -7.62 -5.55 2.24
N LYS A 31 -7.07 -5.74 1.03
CA LYS A 31 -5.78 -5.10 0.66
C LYS A 31 -5.93 -3.61 0.30
N GLU A 32 -7.07 -3.23 -0.27
CA GLU A 32 -7.36 -1.85 -0.72
C GLU A 32 -7.89 -0.99 0.44
N ALA A 33 -8.78 -1.54 1.27
CA ALA A 33 -9.27 -0.88 2.48
C ALA A 33 -8.15 -0.53 3.48
N ASP A 34 -7.12 -1.39 3.55
CA ASP A 34 -5.96 -1.24 4.44
C ASP A 34 -4.85 -0.32 3.87
N THR A 35 -4.93 0.04 2.58
CA THR A 35 -4.15 1.16 2.04
C THR A 35 -4.83 2.51 2.26
N LEU A 36 -6.17 2.56 2.30
CA LEU A 36 -6.91 3.81 2.55
C LEU A 36 -6.60 4.41 3.94
N SER A 37 -6.29 3.56 4.93
CA SER A 37 -5.91 4.01 6.29
C SER A 37 -4.57 4.75 6.36
N LEU A 38 -3.71 4.58 5.34
CA LEU A 38 -2.39 5.21 5.25
C LEU A 38 -2.42 6.55 4.52
N ILE A 39 -3.47 6.81 3.74
CA ILE A 39 -3.54 7.98 2.87
C ILE A 39 -3.84 9.22 3.70
N GLY A 40 -3.05 10.27 3.50
CA GLY A 40 -3.19 11.53 4.21
C GLY A 40 -1.85 12.15 4.57
N LYS A 41 -1.94 13.23 5.36
CA LYS A 41 -0.77 13.99 5.83
C LYS A 41 -0.36 13.47 7.18
N TRP A 42 0.87 13.02 7.29
CA TRP A 42 1.49 12.55 8.53
C TRP A 42 2.48 13.60 8.98
N THR A 43 2.25 14.20 10.15
CA THR A 43 2.96 15.38 10.61
C THR A 43 3.54 15.23 12.00
N THR A 44 4.66 15.90 12.25
CA THR A 44 5.32 16.04 13.55
C THR A 44 5.72 17.49 13.77
N GLN A 45 5.92 17.90 15.02
CA GLN A 45 6.59 19.16 15.31
C GLN A 45 8.06 19.05 14.88
N ASN A 46 8.63 20.14 14.37
CA ASN A 46 10.05 20.22 14.07
C ASN A 46 10.83 20.09 15.41
N PRO A 47 11.76 19.12 15.53
CA PRO A 47 12.53 18.92 16.75
C PRO A 47 13.32 20.14 17.21
N ASN A 48 13.68 21.03 16.28
CA ASN A 48 14.46 22.24 16.55
C ASN A 48 13.60 23.51 16.70
N ASP A 49 12.33 23.46 16.28
CA ASP A 49 11.40 24.59 16.33
C ASP A 49 9.97 24.08 16.51
N SER A 50 9.48 24.05 17.75
CA SER A 50 8.15 23.53 18.05
C SER A 50 6.99 24.36 17.48
N SER A 51 7.26 25.51 16.85
CA SER A 51 6.25 26.28 16.12
C SER A 51 6.06 25.82 14.67
N ALA A 52 7.03 25.06 14.14
CA ALA A 52 7.02 24.57 12.77
C ALA A 52 6.58 23.09 12.70
N VAL A 53 5.73 22.78 11.73
CA VAL A 53 5.26 21.41 11.46
C VAL A 53 6.00 20.85 10.26
N LEU A 54 6.51 19.62 10.37
CA LEU A 54 7.14 18.84 9.31
C LEU A 54 6.29 17.60 9.01
N GLY A 55 6.48 16.95 7.87
CA GLY A 55 5.70 15.76 7.57
C GLY A 55 5.86 15.18 6.18
N VAL A 56 4.97 14.24 5.86
CA VAL A 56 4.84 13.65 4.53
C VAL A 56 3.37 13.41 4.22
N GLU A 57 2.94 13.75 3.02
CA GLU A 57 1.65 13.37 2.48
C GLU A 57 1.79 12.07 1.68
N LEU A 58 1.05 11.03 2.06
CA LEU A 58 0.96 9.77 1.35
C LEU A 58 -0.31 9.76 0.49
N LYS A 59 -0.17 9.52 -0.81
CA LYS A 59 -1.27 9.52 -1.78
C LYS A 59 -1.62 8.10 -2.23
N ALA A 60 -2.88 7.88 -2.57
CA ALA A 60 -3.40 6.55 -2.95
C ALA A 60 -2.68 5.92 -4.16
N ASN A 61 -2.10 6.75 -5.03
CA ASN A 61 -1.33 6.30 -6.19
C ASN A 61 0.12 5.89 -5.86
N GLY A 62 0.52 5.86 -4.58
CA GLY A 62 1.89 5.54 -4.16
C GLY A 62 2.84 6.74 -4.14
N THR A 63 2.37 7.95 -4.49
CA THR A 63 3.19 9.17 -4.40
C THR A 63 3.31 9.62 -2.94
N ALA A 64 4.52 10.06 -2.57
CA ALA A 64 4.78 10.77 -1.31
C ALA A 64 5.14 12.23 -1.61
N THR A 65 4.86 13.14 -0.69
CA THR A 65 5.26 14.55 -0.81
C THR A 65 5.65 15.10 0.55
N SER A 66 6.90 15.53 0.71
CA SER A 66 7.35 16.14 1.96
C SER A 66 6.63 17.45 2.29
N ILE A 67 6.38 17.66 3.57
CA ILE A 67 5.77 18.87 4.14
C ILE A 67 6.87 19.61 4.90
N ASN A 68 7.22 20.82 4.43
CA ASN A 68 8.20 21.71 5.07
C ASN A 68 9.62 21.11 5.26
N MET A 69 10.01 20.11 4.47
CA MET A 69 11.35 19.50 4.51
C MET A 69 12.08 19.66 3.16
N PRO A 70 12.60 20.87 2.84
CA PRO A 70 13.26 21.12 1.55
C PRO A 70 14.55 20.32 1.34
N THR A 71 15.21 19.90 2.42
CA THR A 71 16.43 19.07 2.39
C THR A 71 16.13 17.58 2.27
N LEU A 72 14.87 17.17 2.40
CA LEU A 72 14.44 15.77 2.36
C LEU A 72 13.13 15.64 1.56
N PRO A 73 13.13 15.91 0.25
CA PRO A 73 11.99 15.60 -0.61
C PRO A 73 11.78 14.08 -0.75
N TYR A 74 10.64 13.59 -0.25
CA TYR A 74 10.10 12.28 -0.55
C TYR A 74 9.27 12.31 -1.83
N ASP A 75 9.26 11.21 -2.58
CA ASP A 75 8.58 11.11 -3.88
C ASP A 75 7.63 9.91 -4.00
N HIS A 76 7.90 8.78 -3.37
CA HIS A 76 7.04 7.61 -3.39
C HIS A 76 7.12 6.79 -2.11
N TRP A 77 6.05 6.04 -1.86
CA TRP A 77 5.94 5.15 -0.71
C TRP A 77 5.45 3.77 -1.14
N LYS A 78 5.78 2.76 -0.33
CA LYS A 78 5.36 1.38 -0.52
C LYS A 78 4.96 0.78 0.82
N LYS A 79 3.82 0.08 0.83
CA LYS A 79 3.46 -0.79 1.95
C LYS A 79 4.23 -2.10 1.83
N LEU A 80 5.08 -2.41 2.81
CA LEU A 80 5.79 -3.69 2.85
C LEU A 80 4.91 -4.79 3.45
N ASN A 81 4.20 -4.47 4.53
CA ASN A 81 3.24 -5.32 5.22
C ASN A 81 2.27 -4.45 6.04
N ASP A 82 1.39 -5.07 6.81
CA ASP A 82 0.31 -4.39 7.55
C ASP A 82 0.81 -3.35 8.57
N SER A 83 2.04 -3.49 9.07
CA SER A 83 2.63 -2.59 10.08
C SER A 83 3.87 -1.83 9.60
N THR A 84 4.30 -2.01 8.36
CA THR A 84 5.56 -1.44 7.86
C THR A 84 5.39 -0.82 6.49
N ILE A 85 5.84 0.42 6.35
CA ILE A 85 5.96 1.11 5.06
C ILE A 85 7.39 1.57 4.82
N THR A 86 7.74 1.79 3.56
CA THR A 86 8.94 2.52 3.17
C THR A 86 8.58 3.76 2.40
N ILE A 87 9.36 4.82 2.58
CA ILE A 87 9.24 6.07 1.84
C ILE A 87 10.60 6.37 1.24
N HIS A 88 10.63 6.50 -0.09
CA HIS A 88 11.82 6.89 -0.82
C HIS A 88 11.88 8.41 -0.94
N GLY A 89 13.10 8.94 -0.90
CA GLY A 89 13.36 10.34 -1.15
C GLY A 89 14.81 10.60 -1.53
N ILE A 90 15.12 11.89 -1.64
CA ILE A 90 16.47 12.40 -1.87
C ILE A 90 16.86 13.24 -0.66
N SER A 91 17.99 12.94 -0.03
CA SER A 91 18.65 13.84 0.90
C SER A 91 19.41 14.90 0.10
N ILE A 92 19.24 16.16 0.47
CA ILE A 92 19.94 17.31 -0.10
C ILE A 92 20.75 17.97 1.00
N PHE A 93 22.08 17.89 0.88
CA PHE A 93 23.01 18.50 1.82
C PHE A 93 24.13 19.19 1.02
N ASP A 94 24.35 20.49 1.25
CA ASP A 94 25.29 21.32 0.48
C ASP A 94 25.16 21.22 -1.06
N GLY A 95 23.93 21.00 -1.53
CA GLY A 95 23.63 20.84 -2.95
C GLY A 95 23.89 19.45 -3.52
N GLU A 96 24.53 18.56 -2.75
CA GLU A 96 24.66 17.15 -3.10
C GLU A 96 23.34 16.42 -2.87
N LYS A 97 23.06 15.45 -3.76
CA LYS A 97 21.83 14.66 -3.74
C LYS A 97 22.17 13.19 -3.52
N THR A 98 21.57 12.59 -2.50
CA THR A 98 21.75 11.18 -2.16
C THR A 98 20.39 10.49 -2.02
N GLU A 99 20.20 9.39 -2.73
CA GLU A 99 19.01 8.56 -2.58
C GLU A 99 18.95 7.91 -1.20
N LEU A 100 17.74 7.82 -0.65
CA LEU A 100 17.48 7.12 0.60
C LEU A 100 16.10 6.49 0.60
N VAL A 101 15.96 5.49 1.48
CA VAL A 101 14.68 4.85 1.77
C VAL A 101 14.53 4.76 3.28
N ASP A 102 13.60 5.52 3.82
CA ASP A 102 13.24 5.47 5.23
C ASP A 102 12.16 4.41 5.46
N THR A 103 12.26 3.72 6.59
CA THR A 103 11.28 2.70 7.00
C THR A 103 10.48 3.21 8.19
N PHE A 104 9.16 3.05 8.12
CA PHE A 104 8.24 3.49 9.17
C PHE A 104 7.39 2.33 9.67
N LEU A 105 7.16 2.32 10.97
CA LEU A 105 6.19 1.44 11.61
C LEU A 105 4.83 2.15 11.72
N LEU A 106 3.81 1.53 11.14
CA LEU A 106 2.43 2.00 11.22
C LEU A 106 1.76 1.44 12.48
N ASN A 107 1.20 2.33 13.29
CA ASN A 107 0.26 1.99 14.33
C ASN A 107 -1.12 2.52 13.94
N THR A 108 -2.01 1.62 13.52
CA THR A 108 -3.36 1.97 13.08
C THR A 108 -4.26 2.41 14.23
N GLU A 109 -4.10 1.83 15.42
CA GLU A 109 -4.90 2.17 16.60
C GLU A 109 -4.62 3.59 17.11
N LYS A 110 -3.34 3.96 17.15
CA LYS A 110 -2.89 5.28 17.61
C LYS A 110 -2.81 6.31 16.49
N GLN A 111 -2.99 5.88 15.24
CA GLN A 111 -2.77 6.67 14.03
C GLN A 111 -1.40 7.36 14.05
N THR A 112 -0.36 6.56 14.23
CA THR A 112 1.04 7.04 14.18
C THR A 112 1.88 6.32 13.13
N LEU A 113 2.82 7.06 12.55
CA LEU A 113 3.94 6.53 11.77
C LEU A 113 5.24 6.82 12.53
N ASN A 114 5.94 5.77 12.94
CA ASN A 114 7.17 5.89 13.71
C ASN A 114 8.36 5.60 12.79
N GLN A 115 9.26 6.57 12.60
CA GLN A 115 10.43 6.38 11.75
C GLN A 115 11.45 5.49 12.47
N GLN A 116 11.86 4.39 11.83
CA GLN A 116 12.81 3.46 12.42
C GLN A 116 14.18 4.12 12.66
N HIS A 117 14.86 3.68 13.73
CA HIS A 117 16.16 4.21 14.16
C HIS A 117 16.13 5.68 14.61
N THR A 118 14.95 6.24 14.88
CA THR A 118 14.77 7.59 15.42
C THR A 118 13.67 7.58 16.50
N ASP A 119 13.59 8.67 17.26
CA ASP A 119 12.47 8.92 18.18
C ASP A 119 11.34 9.74 17.54
N ILE A 120 11.37 9.92 16.22
CA ILE A 120 10.39 10.75 15.50
C ILE A 120 9.10 9.96 15.27
N VAL A 121 7.99 10.55 15.73
CA VAL A 121 6.64 10.01 15.59
C VAL A 121 5.78 11.01 14.87
N TYR A 122 5.25 10.61 13.72
CA TYR A 122 4.30 11.39 12.94
C TYR A 122 2.87 10.98 13.31
N GLN A 123 1.99 11.96 13.41
CA GLN A 123 0.56 11.76 13.63
C GLN A 123 -0.21 12.09 12.37
N LEU A 124 -1.28 11.35 12.10
CA LEU A 124 -2.20 11.71 11.02
C LEU A 124 -2.84 13.07 11.32
N ALA A 125 -2.62 14.04 10.43
CA ALA A 125 -3.22 15.36 10.54
C ALA A 125 -4.75 15.25 10.32
N LYS A 126 -5.51 15.98 11.13
CA LYS A 126 -6.98 16.04 11.06
C LYS A 126 -7.46 16.98 9.97
#